data_AF-A0A368ENP0-F1
#
_entry.id   AF-A0A368ENP0-F1
#
_cell.length_a   1.000
_cell.length_b   1.000
_cell.length_c   1.000
_cell.angle_alpha   90.00
_cell.angle_beta   90.00
_cell.angle_gamma   90.00
#
_symmetry.space_group_name_H-M   'P 1'
#
loop_
_entity.id
_entity.type
_entity.pdbx_description
1 polymer ?
#
loop_
_entity_poly.entity_id
_entity_poly.type
_entity_poly.pdbx_seq_one_letter_code
_entity_poly.pdbx_strand_id
1 'polypeptide(L)'
;MNIDKEIKKIQDEAVSGIDSEKFIKNLHRKRAQNDARTARLFNGVASFCVLAVLSFLTMSQLAHVPDFYVSTDLKPYEEMDSETESYVFELADYLIDSSEDIWDTLHFFDEINFNNLIASNYGDINE
;
A
#
# COMPACT_ATOMS: atom_id res chain seq x y z
N MET A 1 48.60 2.06 -6.55
CA MET A 1 48.02 2.23 -7.89
C MET A 1 48.60 3.51 -8.47
N ASN A 2 49.31 3.41 -9.59
CA ASN A 2 50.25 4.44 -10.08
C ASN A 2 49.49 5.46 -10.96
N ILE A 3 48.54 6.19 -10.34
CA ILE A 3 47.68 7.16 -11.02
C ILE A 3 48.52 8.21 -11.77
N ASP A 4 49.66 8.60 -11.21
CA ASP A 4 50.58 9.54 -11.85
C ASP A 4 51.17 9.00 -13.16
N LYS A 5 51.41 7.68 -13.25
CA LYS A 5 51.90 7.06 -14.50
C LYS A 5 50.79 6.94 -15.55
N GLU A 6 49.55 6.70 -15.13
CA GLU A 6 48.39 6.70 -16.03
C GLU A 6 48.12 8.10 -16.57
N ILE A 7 48.17 9.13 -15.72
CA ILE A 7 48.00 10.54 -16.14
C ILE A 7 49.10 10.94 -17.14
N LYS A 8 50.36 10.58 -16.88
CA LYS A 8 51.48 10.90 -17.78
C LYS A 8 51.35 10.20 -19.14
N LYS A 9 50.88 8.95 -19.14
CA LYS A 9 50.65 8.18 -20.37
C LYS A 9 49.52 8.77 -21.22
N ILE A 10 48.43 9.19 -20.58
CA ILE A 10 47.31 9.87 -21.26
C ILE A 10 47.75 11.23 -21.82
N GLN A 11 48.63 11.95 -21.11
CA GLN A 11 49.15 13.24 -21.55
C GLN A 11 50.10 13.09 -22.76
N ASP A 12 51.01 12.11 -22.72
CA ASP A 12 51.95 11.86 -23.83
C ASP A 12 51.24 11.30 -25.09
N GLU A 13 50.20 10.47 -24.94
CA GLU A 13 49.38 9.99 -26.06
C GLU A 13 48.47 11.09 -26.64
N ALA A 14 48.07 12.08 -25.83
CA ALA A 14 47.20 13.16 -26.28
C ALA A 14 47.92 14.24 -27.10
N VAL A 15 49.23 14.45 -26.95
CA VAL A 15 49.92 15.61 -27.57
C VAL A 15 50.25 15.40 -29.06
N SER A 16 50.27 14.15 -29.55
CA SER A 16 50.48 13.83 -30.97
C SER A 16 49.15 13.76 -31.74
N GLY A 17 48.56 14.92 -32.02
CA GLY A 17 47.43 15.06 -32.96
C GLY A 17 46.06 14.97 -32.30
N ILE A 18 45.73 15.95 -31.44
CA ILE A 18 44.35 16.17 -31.00
C ILE A 18 43.55 16.68 -32.20
N ASP A 19 42.81 15.79 -32.83
CA ASP A 19 41.73 16.13 -33.75
C ASP A 19 40.67 16.92 -32.95
N SER A 20 40.75 18.25 -33.06
CA SER A 20 39.93 19.21 -32.34
C SER A 20 38.44 18.92 -32.48
N GLU A 21 38.02 18.48 -33.67
CA GLU A 21 36.63 18.15 -33.96
C GLU A 21 36.16 16.92 -33.18
N LYS A 22 37.03 15.91 -33.09
CA LYS A 22 36.78 14.68 -32.32
C LYS A 22 36.78 14.94 -30.81
N PHE A 23 37.60 15.87 -30.33
CA PHE A 23 37.63 16.30 -28.93
C PHE A 23 36.34 17.03 -28.54
N ILE A 24 35.93 18.04 -29.32
CA ILE A 24 34.69 18.80 -29.10
C ILE A 24 33.47 17.87 -29.12
N LYS A 25 33.40 16.95 -30.08
CA LYS A 25 32.30 15.97 -30.19
C LYS A 25 32.23 15.04 -28.99
N ASN A 26 33.37 14.57 -28.49
CA ASN A 26 33.40 13.73 -27.29
C ASN A 26 33.04 14.52 -26.02
N LEU A 27 33.42 15.79 -25.93
CA LEU A 27 33.06 16.65 -24.80
C LEU A 27 31.54 16.88 -24.74
N HIS A 28 30.90 17.21 -25.88
CA HIS A 28 29.45 17.37 -25.95
C HIS A 28 28.71 16.07 -25.62
N ARG A 29 29.18 14.94 -26.16
CA ARG A 29 28.59 13.63 -25.87
C ARG A 29 28.69 13.28 -24.39
N LYS A 30 29.83 13.56 -23.75
CA LYS A 30 30.04 13.31 -22.32
C LYS A 30 29.14 14.22 -21.46
N ARG A 31 28.98 15.50 -21.83
CA ARG A 31 28.07 16.43 -21.13
C ARG A 31 26.62 15.96 -21.24
N ALA A 32 26.14 15.63 -22.44
CA ALA A 32 24.78 15.14 -22.65
C ALA A 32 24.51 13.82 -21.88
N GLN A 33 25.49 12.91 -21.85
CA GLN A 33 25.38 11.67 -21.10
C GLN A 33 25.35 11.91 -19.58
N ASN A 34 26.11 12.89 -19.09
CA ASN A 34 26.11 13.25 -17.69
C ASN A 34 24.76 13.88 -17.31
N ASP A 35 24.27 14.86 -18.07
CA ASP A 35 22.97 15.51 -17.84
C ASP A 35 21.81 14.52 -17.83
N ALA A 36 21.80 13.57 -18.77
CA ALA A 36 20.81 12.49 -18.80
C ALA A 36 20.91 11.56 -17.58
N ARG A 37 22.11 11.31 -17.07
CA ARG A 37 22.33 10.49 -15.86
C ARG A 37 21.85 11.23 -14.61
N THR A 38 22.15 12.52 -14.47
CA THR A 38 21.67 13.34 -13.34
C THR A 38 20.15 13.46 -13.36
N ALA A 39 19.54 13.68 -14.53
CA ALA A 39 18.09 13.75 -14.67
C ALA A 39 17.39 12.43 -14.27
N ARG A 40 17.94 11.27 -14.66
CA ARG A 40 17.40 9.96 -14.26
C ARG A 40 17.49 9.73 -12.75
N LEU A 41 18.61 10.12 -12.12
CA LEU A 41 18.76 10.03 -10.68
C LEU A 41 17.78 10.96 -9.96
N PHE A 42 17.60 12.19 -10.46
CA PHE A 42 16.68 13.16 -9.87
C PHE A 42 15.24 12.68 -9.93
N ASN A 43 14.81 12.14 -11.08
CA ASN A 43 13.47 11.56 -11.22
C ASN A 43 13.29 10.32 -10.33
N GLY A 44 14.32 9.46 -10.20
CA GLY A 44 14.26 8.31 -9.30
C GLY A 44 14.13 8.72 -7.83
N VAL A 45 14.89 9.73 -7.39
CA VAL A 45 14.82 10.26 -6.03
C VAL A 45 13.48 10.94 -5.76
N ALA A 46 12.97 11.73 -6.72
CA ALA A 46 11.68 12.40 -6.60
C ALA A 46 10.54 11.37 -6.42
N SER A 47 10.51 10.31 -7.24
CA SER A 47 9.51 9.24 -7.10
C SER A 47 9.62 8.51 -5.76
N PHE A 48 10.83 8.26 -5.27
CA PHE A 48 11.04 7.66 -3.95
C PHE A 48 10.52 8.55 -2.82
N CYS A 49 10.74 9.87 -2.90
CA CYS A 49 10.22 10.83 -1.92
C CYS A 49 8.68 10.83 -1.89
N VAL A 50 8.02 10.76 -3.05
CA VAL A 50 6.55 10.67 -3.13
C VAL A 50 6.05 9.40 -2.44
N LEU A 51 6.68 8.25 -2.72
CA LEU A 51 6.32 6.98 -2.08
C LEU A 51 6.57 6.99 -0.57
N ALA A 52 7.65 7.63 -0.11
CA ALA A 52 7.96 7.76 1.31
C ALA A 52 6.91 8.60 2.05
N VAL A 53 6.47 9.72 1.46
CA VAL A 53 5.41 10.57 2.04
C VAL A 53 4.08 9.83 2.07
N LEU A 54 3.69 9.16 0.98
CA LEU A 54 2.46 8.38 0.94
C LEU A 54 2.48 7.24 1.96
N SER A 55 3.58 6.49 2.04
CA SER A 55 3.74 5.41 3.03
C SER A 55 3.61 5.93 4.46
N PHE A 56 4.22 7.09 4.75
CA PHE A 56 4.15 7.72 6.07
C PHE A 56 2.74 8.17 6.44
N LEU A 57 2.01 8.79 5.49
CA LEU A 57 0.63 9.22 5.71
C LEU A 57 -0.29 8.02 5.97
N THR A 58 -0.16 6.95 5.17
CA THR A 58 -0.96 5.73 5.33
C THR A 58 -0.69 5.05 6.67
N MET A 59 0.58 4.93 7.08
CA MET A 59 0.92 4.38 8.40
C MET A 59 0.42 5.26 9.54
N SER A 60 0.47 6.58 9.38
CA SER A 60 -0.02 7.53 10.39
C SER A 60 -1.53 7.43 10.58
N GLN A 61 -2.29 7.16 9.51
CA GLN A 61 -3.74 6.90 9.62
C GLN A 61 -4.05 5.54 10.25
N LEU A 62 -3.26 4.50 9.95
CA LEU A 62 -3.46 3.18 10.55
C LEU A 62 -3.15 3.16 12.06
N ALA A 63 -2.13 3.91 12.49
CA ALA A 63 -1.75 4.03 13.89
C ALA A 63 -2.60 5.02 14.69
N HIS A 64 -3.41 5.85 14.01
CA HIS A 64 -4.30 6.80 14.64
C HIS A 64 -5.70 6.20 14.75
N VAL A 65 -6.00 5.63 15.91
CA VAL A 65 -7.39 5.42 16.32
C VAL A 65 -7.98 6.82 16.55
N PRO A 66 -8.95 7.28 15.75
CA PRO A 66 -9.52 8.61 15.93
C PRO A 66 -10.28 8.66 17.27
N ASP A 67 -9.92 9.58 18.15
CA ASP A 67 -10.51 9.67 19.49
C ASP A 67 -12.01 10.03 19.49
N PHE A 68 -12.61 10.49 18.38
CA PHE A 68 -14.02 10.89 18.28
C PHE A 68 -14.47 10.93 16.80
N TYR A 69 -15.58 10.38 16.28
CA TYR A 69 -16.79 9.74 16.78
C TYR A 69 -17.14 8.56 15.84
N VAL A 70 -17.15 7.32 16.32
CA VAL A 70 -18.16 6.36 15.85
C VAL A 70 -19.44 6.80 16.55
N SER A 71 -20.50 7.04 15.77
CA SER A 71 -21.82 7.48 16.23
C SER A 71 -22.15 6.90 17.61
N THR A 72 -22.50 7.75 18.57
CA THR A 72 -23.08 7.38 19.87
C THR A 72 -24.48 6.75 19.74
N ASP A 73 -24.79 6.20 18.57
CA ASP A 73 -25.92 5.33 18.27
C ASP A 73 -25.45 3.87 18.14
N LEU A 74 -24.34 3.54 18.78
CA LEU A 74 -23.99 2.16 19.07
C LEU A 74 -25.02 1.70 20.11
N LYS A 75 -26.04 0.99 19.65
CA LYS A 75 -26.88 0.19 20.53
C LYS A 75 -25.96 -0.64 21.44
N PRO A 76 -26.29 -0.77 22.74
CA PRO A 76 -25.51 -1.63 23.62
C PRO A 76 -25.36 -3.00 22.95
N TYR A 77 -24.14 -3.52 22.96
CA TYR A 77 -23.87 -4.87 22.47
C TYR A 77 -24.70 -5.83 23.32
N GLU A 78 -25.78 -6.35 22.74
CA GLU A 78 -26.56 -7.41 23.35
C GLU A 78 -25.82 -8.72 23.10
N GLU A 79 -25.26 -9.28 24.17
CA GLU A 79 -24.64 -10.60 24.12
C GLU A 79 -25.70 -11.62 23.72
N MET A 80 -25.48 -12.25 22.57
CA MET A 80 -26.25 -13.40 22.13
C MET A 80 -25.97 -14.57 23.09
N ASP A 81 -26.97 -15.38 23.40
CA ASP A 81 -26.73 -16.56 24.21
C ASP A 81 -25.86 -17.58 23.46
N SER A 82 -25.20 -18.46 24.20
CA SER A 82 -24.21 -19.38 23.61
C SER A 82 -24.84 -20.38 22.63
N GLU A 83 -26.12 -20.70 22.79
CA GLU A 83 -26.82 -21.66 21.91
C GLU A 83 -27.16 -21.02 20.56
N THR A 84 -27.69 -19.80 20.57
CA THR A 84 -27.99 -19.03 19.36
C THR A 84 -26.69 -18.64 18.64
N GLU A 85 -25.64 -18.30 19.37
CA GLU A 85 -24.32 -18.02 18.78
C GLU A 85 -23.76 -19.23 18.03
N SER A 86 -23.80 -20.41 18.66
CA SER A 86 -23.36 -21.66 18.01
C SER A 86 -24.20 -21.96 16.76
N TYR A 87 -25.52 -21.78 16.84
CA TYR A 87 -26.42 -21.99 15.71
C TYR A 87 -26.11 -21.06 14.53
N VAL A 88 -25.85 -19.77 14.80
CA VAL A 88 -25.52 -18.78 13.76
C VAL A 88 -24.17 -19.11 13.11
N PHE A 89 -23.18 -19.56 13.88
CA PHE A 89 -21.90 -19.99 13.32
C PHE A 89 -22.01 -21.24 12.46
N GLU A 90 -22.75 -22.26 12.91
CA GLU A 90 -23.00 -23.46 12.11
C GLU A 90 -23.76 -23.15 10.82
N LEU A 91 -24.73 -22.23 10.88
CA LEU A 91 -25.47 -21.76 9.72
C LEU A 91 -24.56 -21.02 8.74
N ALA A 92 -23.65 -20.17 9.24
CA ALA A 92 -22.69 -19.46 8.39
C ALA A 92 -21.73 -20.41 7.69
N ASP A 93 -21.20 -21.41 8.41
CA ASP A 93 -20.32 -22.44 7.87
C ASP A 93 -21.04 -23.24 6.78
N TYR A 94 -22.27 -23.67 7.05
CA TYR A 94 -23.10 -24.39 6.07
C TYR A 94 -23.38 -23.55 4.82
N LEU A 95 -23.68 -22.26 4.95
CA LEU A 95 -24.00 -21.39 3.81
C LEU A 95 -22.76 -21.06 2.99
N ILE A 96 -21.59 -20.89 3.61
CA ILE A 96 -20.33 -20.69 2.90
C ILE A 96 -19.96 -21.96 2.11
N ASP A 97 -20.17 -23.14 2.69
CA ASP A 97 -19.85 -24.42 2.03
C ASP A 97 -20.88 -24.81 0.96
N SER A 98 -22.14 -24.37 1.10
CA SER A 98 -23.22 -24.72 0.18
C SER A 98 -23.50 -23.66 -0.89
N SER A 99 -23.16 -22.40 -0.66
CA SER A 99 -23.30 -21.31 -1.65
C SER A 99 -22.02 -21.16 -2.47
N GLU A 100 -22.16 -21.06 -3.78
CA GLU A 100 -21.04 -20.73 -4.67
C GLU A 100 -20.65 -19.24 -4.59
N ASP A 101 -21.49 -18.40 -3.96
CA ASP A 101 -21.30 -16.96 -3.84
C ASP A 101 -21.46 -16.47 -2.38
N ILE A 102 -20.37 -15.93 -1.85
CA ILE A 102 -20.29 -15.35 -0.50
C ILE A 102 -21.25 -14.15 -0.37
N TRP A 103 -21.53 -13.42 -1.45
CA TRP A 103 -22.43 -12.28 -1.42
C TRP A 103 -23.89 -12.68 -1.17
N ASP A 104 -24.32 -13.85 -1.67
CA ASP A 104 -25.65 -14.39 -1.40
C ASP A 104 -25.79 -14.80 0.07
N THR A 105 -24.73 -15.39 0.65
CA THR A 105 -24.68 -15.70 2.09
C THR A 105 -24.75 -14.43 2.94
N LEU A 106 -24.04 -13.37 2.56
CA LEU A 106 -24.10 -12.08 3.26
C LEU A 106 -25.48 -11.42 3.14
N HIS A 107 -26.11 -11.49 1.96
CA HIS A 107 -27.46 -10.96 1.76
C HIS A 107 -28.50 -11.71 2.61
N PHE A 108 -28.40 -13.03 2.71
CA PHE A 108 -29.26 -13.85 3.57
C PHE A 108 -29.15 -13.43 5.04
N PHE A 109 -27.93 -13.17 5.54
CA PHE A 109 -27.73 -12.71 6.91
C PHE A 109 -28.22 -11.28 7.17
N ASP A 110 -28.18 -10.41 6.16
CA ASP A 110 -28.78 -9.08 6.23
C ASP A 110 -30.32 -9.16 6.29
N GLU A 111 -30.91 -10.08 5.53
CA GLU A 111 -32.36 -10.27 5.47
C GLU A 111 -32.96 -10.85 6.76
N ILE A 112 -32.23 -11.74 7.46
CA ILE A 112 -32.73 -12.41 8.67
C ILE A 112 -32.87 -11.49 9.88
N ASN A 113 -32.36 -10.25 9.82
CA ASN A 113 -32.50 -9.21 10.84
C ASN A 113 -32.37 -9.77 12.28
N PHE A 114 -31.13 -10.08 12.67
CA PHE A 114 -30.75 -10.67 13.95
C PHE A 114 -31.35 -10.01 15.20
N ASN A 115 -31.80 -8.76 15.12
CA ASN A 115 -32.52 -8.07 16.20
C ASN A 115 -33.78 -8.84 16.65
N ASN A 116 -34.50 -9.52 15.74
CA ASN A 116 -35.67 -10.32 16.11
C ASN A 116 -35.31 -11.66 16.75
N LEU A 117 -34.14 -12.22 16.45
CA LEU A 117 -33.67 -13.49 17.02
C LEU A 117 -33.16 -13.30 18.45
N ILE A 118 -32.47 -12.20 18.73
CA ILE A 118 -31.98 -11.83 20.06
C ILE A 118 -33.17 -11.54 21.00
N ALA A 119 -34.17 -10.80 20.52
CA ALA A 119 -35.39 -10.48 21.27
C ALA A 119 -36.30 -11.70 21.55
N SER A 120 -36.25 -12.75 20.73
CA SER A 120 -37.04 -13.97 20.95
C SER A 120 -36.47 -14.85 22.06
N ASN A 121 -35.18 -14.73 22.37
CA ASN A 121 -34.50 -15.59 23.35
C ASN A 121 -34.58 -15.00 24.77
N TYR A 122 -34.42 -13.69 24.88
CA TYR A 122 -34.83 -12.94 26.06
C TYR A 122 -36.34 -12.75 26.02
N GLY A 123 -37.11 -13.78 26.38
CA GLY A 123 -38.56 -13.78 26.31
C GLY A 123 -39.20 -12.53 26.92
N ASP A 124 -39.41 -11.51 26.09
CA ASP A 124 -40.30 -10.41 26.38
C ASP A 124 -41.57 -10.68 25.59
N ILE A 125 -42.56 -11.12 26.36
CA ILE A 125 -43.98 -11.02 26.09
C ILE A 125 -44.30 -9.65 25.45
N ASN A 126 -44.35 -9.60 24.13
CA ASN A 126 -44.99 -8.51 23.42
C ASN A 126 -46.51 -8.61 23.70
N GLU A 127 -46.99 -7.87 24.70
CA GLU A 127 -48.34 -7.29 24.66
C GLU A 127 -48.40 -6.14 23.65
#